data_AF-A0A7V8YZS4-F1
#
_entry.id   AF-A0A7V8YZS4-F1
#
_cell.length_a   1.000
_cell.length_b   1.000
_cell.length_c   1.000
_cell.angle_alpha   90.00
_cell.angle_beta   90.00
_cell.angle_gamma   90.00
#
_symmetry.space_group_name_H-M   'P 1'
#
loop_
_entity.id
_entity.type
_entity.pdbx_description
1 polymer ?
#
loop_
_entity_poly.entity_id
_entity_poly.type
_entity_poly.pdbx_seq_one_letter_code
_entity_poly.pdbx_strand_id
1 'polypeptide(L)'
;MLLYRIMASIVGTIPKPVRIVEGVLRVGDSRVSLDSVVYAFNNGSDAADIQYSFDSLSLAQVHAAIGYYLHNKDKVDEYLAKREIEREELQRNHKAQFPSPVTREMLLARKNGTDRNWKK
;
A
#
# COMPACT_ATOMS: atom_id res chain seq x y z
N MET A 1 -13.40 41.57 2.41
CA MET A 1 -12.79 40.81 1.27
C MET A 1 -11.59 39.94 1.70
N LEU A 2 -10.70 40.40 2.60
CA LEU A 2 -9.54 39.62 3.08
C LEU A 2 -9.93 38.32 3.83
N LEU A 3 -10.89 38.41 4.76
CA LEU A 3 -11.40 37.25 5.51
C LEU A 3 -11.99 36.16 4.60
N TYR A 4 -12.70 36.56 3.55
CA TYR A 4 -13.30 35.63 2.58
C TYR A 4 -12.23 34.85 1.82
N ARG A 5 -11.13 35.49 1.41
CA ARG A 5 -10.00 34.81 0.74
C ARG A 5 -9.32 33.80 1.67
N ILE A 6 -9.17 34.12 2.96
CA ILE A 6 -8.61 33.20 3.95
C ILE A 6 -9.55 32.01 4.19
N MET A 7 -10.85 32.26 4.38
CA MET A 7 -11.84 31.20 4.56
C MET A 7 -11.92 30.27 3.34
N ALA A 8 -11.92 30.83 2.12
CA ALA A 8 -11.91 30.04 0.89
C ALA A 8 -10.64 29.19 0.76
N SER A 9 -9.48 29.72 1.18
CA SER A 9 -8.22 28.96 1.20
C SER A 9 -8.29 27.77 2.16
N ILE A 10 -8.87 27.93 3.35
CA ILE A 10 -8.97 26.87 4.37
C ILE A 10 -9.87 25.72 3.89
N VAL A 11 -10.93 26.01 3.14
CA VAL A 11 -11.83 24.97 2.62
C VAL A 11 -11.17 24.17 1.49
N GLY A 12 -10.28 24.79 0.71
CA GLY A 12 -9.59 24.17 -0.42
C GLY A 12 -8.31 23.38 -0.07
N THR A 13 -7.92 23.27 1.21
CA THR A 13 -6.62 22.71 1.60
C THR A 13 -6.62 21.21 1.93
N ILE A 14 -7.75 20.51 1.81
CA ILE A 14 -7.73 19.05 2.04
C ILE A 14 -6.80 18.42 1.00
N PRO A 15 -5.72 17.73 1.42
CA PRO A 15 -4.79 17.14 0.48
C PRO A 15 -5.55 16.16 -0.42
N LYS A 16 -5.30 16.24 -1.73
CA LYS A 16 -5.88 15.32 -2.71
C LYS A 16 -5.64 13.89 -2.23
N PRO A 17 -6.69 13.12 -1.89
CA PRO A 17 -6.50 11.89 -1.16
C PRO A 17 -5.80 10.84 -2.02
N VAL A 18 -6.16 10.77 -3.31
CA VAL A 18 -5.66 9.74 -4.22
C VAL A 18 -5.46 10.32 -5.64
N ARG A 19 -4.45 9.80 -6.35
CA ARG A 19 -4.21 10.03 -7.78
C ARG A 19 -3.91 8.72 -8.51
N ILE A 20 -4.12 8.70 -9.81
CA ILE A 20 -3.75 7.56 -10.66
C ILE A 20 -2.36 7.80 -11.25
N VAL A 21 -1.49 6.80 -11.14
CA VAL A 21 -0.17 6.77 -11.78
C VAL A 21 0.02 5.39 -12.39
N GLU A 22 0.16 5.32 -13.72
CA GLU A 22 0.37 4.05 -14.44
C GLU A 22 -0.68 2.97 -14.09
N GLY A 23 -1.95 3.39 -13.94
CA GLY A 23 -3.06 2.50 -13.57
C GLY A 23 -3.17 2.16 -12.08
N VAL A 24 -2.26 2.66 -11.24
CA VAL A 24 -2.26 2.42 -9.79
C VAL A 24 -2.76 3.65 -9.02
N LEU A 25 -3.66 3.42 -8.06
CA LEU A 25 -4.09 4.45 -7.13
C LEU A 25 -3.00 4.70 -6.08
N ARG A 26 -2.53 5.94 -5.96
CA ARG A 26 -1.50 6.40 -5.00
C ARG A 26 -2.02 7.49 -4.08
N VAL A 27 -1.54 7.52 -2.85
CA VAL A 27 -1.96 8.49 -1.83
C VAL A 27 -1.22 9.82 -2.02
N GLY A 28 -1.97 10.91 -2.18
CA GLY A 28 -1.40 12.24 -2.42
C GLY A 28 -0.35 12.24 -3.55
N ASP A 29 0.78 12.91 -3.31
CA ASP A 29 1.93 12.92 -4.23
C ASP A 29 2.95 11.81 -3.95
N SER A 30 2.70 10.98 -2.93
CA SER A 30 3.61 9.92 -2.52
C SER A 30 3.71 8.78 -3.55
N ARG A 31 4.64 7.85 -3.31
CA ARG A 31 4.74 6.57 -4.02
C ARG A 31 3.92 5.45 -3.36
N VAL A 32 3.29 5.72 -2.21
CA VAL A 32 2.51 4.74 -1.45
C VAL A 32 1.19 4.49 -2.18
N SER A 33 0.89 3.22 -2.44
CA SER A 33 -0.38 2.83 -3.07
C SER A 33 -1.53 2.95 -2.07
N LEU A 34 -2.73 3.22 -2.60
CA LEU A 34 -3.95 3.14 -1.81
C LEU A 34 -4.15 1.72 -1.26
N ASP A 35 -3.80 0.70 -2.05
CA ASP A 35 -3.85 -0.72 -1.70
C ASP A 35 -3.18 -1.01 -0.34
N SER A 36 -1.97 -0.48 -0.13
CA SER A 36 -1.20 -0.72 1.10
C SER A 36 -1.82 -0.04 2.32
N VAL A 37 -2.35 1.17 2.17
CA VAL A 37 -3.03 1.89 3.25
C VAL A 37 -4.35 1.20 3.63
N VAL A 38 -5.15 0.80 2.63
CA VAL A 38 -6.42 0.10 2.86
C VAL A 38 -6.18 -1.27 3.50
N TYR A 39 -5.15 -1.99 3.07
CA TYR A 39 -4.77 -3.27 3.68
C TYR A 39 -4.46 -3.12 5.17
N ALA A 40 -3.60 -2.16 5.54
CA ALA A 40 -3.24 -1.92 6.93
C ALA A 40 -4.45 -1.50 7.78
N PHE A 41 -5.29 -0.60 7.26
CA PHE A 41 -6.52 -0.17 7.92
C PHE A 41 -7.50 -1.34 8.16
N ASN A 42 -7.74 -2.18 7.14
CA ASN A 42 -8.61 -3.34 7.26
C ASN A 42 -8.04 -4.41 8.22
N ASN A 43 -6.73 -4.45 8.42
CA ASN A 43 -6.05 -5.30 9.42
C ASN A 43 -6.08 -4.71 10.85
N GLY A 44 -6.77 -3.59 11.08
CA GLY A 44 -6.97 -3.01 12.40
C GLY A 44 -5.88 -2.02 12.84
N SER A 45 -4.94 -1.65 11.96
CA SER A 45 -4.01 -0.56 12.25
C SER A 45 -4.75 0.78 12.29
N ASP A 46 -4.45 1.60 13.29
CA ASP A 46 -4.95 2.97 13.32
C ASP A 46 -4.17 3.87 12.35
N ALA A 47 -4.64 5.12 12.16
CA ALA A 47 -4.01 6.04 11.22
C ALA A 47 -2.57 6.44 11.61
N ALA A 48 -2.25 6.44 12.91
CA ALA A 48 -0.91 6.77 13.38
C ALA A 48 0.06 5.60 13.13
N ASP A 49 -0.37 4.37 13.36
CA ASP A 49 0.40 3.16 13.04
C ASP A 49 0.66 3.02 11.54
N ILE A 50 -0.35 3.34 10.72
CA ILE A 50 -0.22 3.39 9.26
C ILE A 50 0.78 4.46 8.84
N GLN A 51 0.71 5.66 9.43
CA GLN A 51 1.65 6.74 9.15
C GLN A 51 3.08 6.39 9.57
N TYR A 52 3.25 5.71 10.71
CA TYR A 52 4.54 5.19 11.16
C TYR A 52 5.11 4.18 10.16
N SER A 53 4.25 3.32 9.58
CA SER A 53 4.64 2.35 8.55
C SER A 53 4.98 2.98 7.20
N PHE A 54 4.47 4.18 6.93
CA PHE A 54 4.65 4.93 5.68
C PHE A 54 5.07 6.37 5.96
N ASP A 55 6.30 6.56 6.44
CA ASP A 55 6.88 7.84 6.84
C ASP A 55 6.79 8.97 5.80
N SER A 56 6.71 8.61 4.52
CA SER A 56 6.47 9.54 3.40
C SER A 56 5.06 10.16 3.36
N LEU A 57 4.12 9.67 4.16
CA LEU A 57 2.77 10.20 4.30
C LEU A 57 2.65 11.06 5.56
N SER A 58 1.93 12.17 5.46
CA SER A 58 1.45 12.88 6.64
C SER A 58 0.24 12.18 7.24
N LEU A 59 0.00 12.37 8.54
CA LEU A 59 -1.19 11.84 9.22
C LEU A 59 -2.50 12.31 8.54
N ALA A 60 -2.52 13.55 8.05
CA ALA A 60 -3.65 14.09 7.30
C ALA A 60 -3.88 13.36 5.97
N GLN A 61 -2.81 12.97 5.25
CA GLN A 61 -2.91 12.18 4.02
C GLN A 61 -3.42 10.77 4.30
N VAL A 62 -3.00 10.14 5.40
CA VAL A 62 -3.51 8.83 5.81
C VAL A 62 -5.01 8.89 6.09
N HIS A 63 -5.46 9.86 6.90
CA HIS A 63 -6.89 10.05 7.15
C HIS A 63 -7.67 10.37 5.88
N ALA A 64 -7.13 11.21 4.99
CA ALA A 64 -7.77 11.53 3.71
C ALA A 64 -7.90 10.29 2.82
N ALA A 65 -6.88 9.42 2.78
CA ALA A 65 -6.91 8.16 2.04
C ALA A 65 -7.95 7.17 2.62
N ILE A 66 -7.99 7.02 3.95
CA ILE A 66 -8.98 6.18 4.64
C ILE A 66 -10.40 6.73 4.37
N GLY A 67 -10.60 8.04 4.51
CA GLY A 67 -11.88 8.68 4.23
C GLY A 67 -12.31 8.50 2.77
N TYR A 68 -11.39 8.62 1.82
CA TYR A 68 -11.63 8.34 0.40
C TYR A 68 -12.05 6.88 0.17
N TYR A 69 -11.35 5.94 0.80
CA TYR A 69 -11.70 4.51 0.73
C TYR A 69 -13.10 4.25 1.30
N LEU A 70 -13.40 4.72 2.51
CA LEU A 70 -14.70 4.51 3.14
C LEU A 70 -15.84 5.13 2.33
N HIS A 71 -15.63 6.31 1.73
CA HIS A 71 -16.62 6.95 0.87
C HIS A 71 -16.86 6.20 -0.45
N ASN A 72 -15.84 5.49 -0.98
CA ASN A 72 -15.89 4.81 -2.27
C ASN A 72 -15.74 3.28 -2.12
N LYS A 73 -16.14 2.73 -0.98
CA LYS A 73 -15.76 1.39 -0.53
C LYS A 73 -15.97 0.32 -1.60
N ASP A 74 -17.18 0.23 -2.15
CA ASP A 74 -17.52 -0.80 -3.14
C ASP A 74 -16.62 -0.75 -4.38
N LYS A 75 -16.37 0.47 -4.90
CA LYS A 75 -15.54 0.67 -6.10
C LYS A 75 -14.06 0.36 -5.83
N VAL A 76 -13.58 0.74 -4.64
CA VAL A 76 -12.19 0.49 -4.26
C VAL A 76 -11.99 -0.99 -3.97
N ASP A 77 -12.92 -1.65 -3.28
CA ASP A 77 -12.87 -3.10 -3.04
C ASP A 77 -12.87 -3.89 -4.35
N GLU A 78 -13.69 -3.51 -5.34
CA GLU A 78 -13.68 -4.12 -6.68
C GLU A 78 -12.30 -3.96 -7.36
N TYR A 79 -11.72 -2.77 -7.30
CA TYR A 79 -10.38 -2.51 -7.83
C TYR A 79 -9.32 -3.35 -7.10
N LEU A 80 -9.36 -3.44 -5.77
CA LEU A 80 -8.40 -4.21 -4.97
C LEU A 80 -8.50 -5.71 -5.27
N ALA A 81 -9.71 -6.25 -5.45
CA ALA A 81 -9.92 -7.64 -5.81
C ALA A 81 -9.29 -7.97 -7.17
N LYS A 82 -9.49 -7.13 -8.18
CA LYS A 82 -8.86 -7.30 -9.50
C LYS A 82 -7.34 -7.26 -9.41
N ARG A 83 -6.79 -6.32 -8.65
CA ARG A 83 -5.35 -6.17 -8.45
C ARG A 83 -4.72 -7.37 -7.77
N GLU A 84 -5.43 -8.01 -6.84
CA GLU A 84 -4.91 -9.20 -6.17
C GLU A 84 -4.82 -10.37 -7.13
N ILE A 85 -5.83 -10.58 -7.98
CA ILE A 85 -5.79 -11.62 -9.03
C ILE A 85 -4.61 -11.41 -9.97
N GLU A 86 -4.39 -10.18 -10.45
CA GLU A 86 -3.25 -9.83 -11.32
C GLU A 86 -1.91 -10.11 -10.62
N ARG A 87 -1.81 -9.78 -9.33
CA ARG A 87 -0.60 -10.01 -8.52
C ARG A 87 -0.31 -11.50 -8.37
N GLU A 88 -1.32 -12.29 -8.05
CA GLU A 88 -1.20 -13.75 -7.92
C GLU A 88 -0.83 -14.41 -9.25
N GLU A 89 -1.42 -13.98 -10.37
CA GLU A 89 -1.07 -14.45 -11.71
C GLU A 89 0.38 -14.11 -12.06
N LEU A 90 0.79 -12.86 -11.85
CA LEU A 90 2.17 -12.44 -12.07
C LEU A 90 3.15 -13.25 -11.21
N GLN A 91 2.80 -13.49 -9.94
CA GLN A 91 3.64 -14.28 -9.04
C GLN A 91 3.73 -15.75 -9.47
N ARG A 92 2.62 -16.37 -9.91
CA ARG A 92 2.61 -17.73 -10.45
C ARG A 92 3.47 -17.83 -11.71
N ASN A 93 3.30 -16.92 -12.66
CA ASN A 93 4.06 -16.88 -13.91
C ASN A 93 5.55 -16.66 -13.65
N HIS A 94 5.90 -15.76 -12.73
CA HIS A 94 7.29 -15.51 -12.36
C HIS A 94 7.93 -16.74 -11.70
N LYS A 95 7.22 -17.43 -10.79
CA LYS A 95 7.72 -18.69 -10.19
C LYS A 95 7.88 -19.82 -11.22
N ALA A 96 7.00 -19.88 -12.22
CA ALA A 96 7.07 -20.88 -13.28
C ALA A 96 8.23 -20.62 -14.26
N GLN A 97 8.50 -19.35 -14.58
CA GLN A 97 9.60 -18.95 -15.48
C GLN A 97 10.96 -18.92 -14.77
N PHE A 98 10.98 -18.55 -13.49
CA PHE A 98 12.19 -18.43 -12.68
C PHE A 98 12.02 -19.22 -11.37
N PRO A 99 12.06 -20.56 -11.45
CA PRO A 99 12.03 -21.38 -10.25
C PRO A 99 13.21 -21.01 -9.35
N SER A 100 12.93 -20.60 -8.12
CA SER A 100 13.97 -20.27 -7.15
C SER A 100 14.80 -21.53 -6.87
N PRO A 101 16.13 -21.49 -7.05
CA PRO A 101 17.00 -22.60 -6.65
C PRO A 101 17.03 -22.77 -5.12
N VAL A 102 16.52 -21.79 -4.37
CA VAL A 102 16.45 -21.79 -2.91
C VAL A 102 15.00 -21.95 -2.47
N THR A 103 14.66 -23.10 -1.89
CA THR A 103 13.31 -23.37 -1.34
C THR A 103 13.14 -22.76 0.06
N ARG A 104 11.88 -22.67 0.53
CA ARG A 104 11.59 -22.27 1.91
C ARG A 104 12.26 -23.20 2.92
N GLU A 105 12.36 -24.50 2.64
CA GLU A 105 13.09 -25.43 3.51
C GLU A 105 14.58 -25.13 3.56
N MET A 106 15.20 -24.75 2.42
CA MET A 106 16.60 -24.34 2.39
C MET A 106 16.84 -23.06 3.21
N LEU A 107 15.94 -22.07 3.12
CA LEU A 107 16.02 -20.86 3.93
C LEU A 107 15.88 -21.17 5.44
N LEU A 108 14.99 -22.08 5.81
CA LEU A 108 14.82 -22.52 7.19
C LEU A 108 16.04 -23.32 7.69
N ALA A 109 16.60 -24.21 6.87
CA ALA A 109 17.82 -24.93 7.19
C ALA A 109 19.02 -23.99 7.39
N ARG A 110 19.13 -22.93 6.59
CA ARG A 110 20.14 -21.87 6.78
C ARG A 110 19.92 -21.11 8.09
N LYS A 111 18.69 -20.68 8.36
CA LYS A 111 18.33 -19.95 9.59
C LYS A 111 18.60 -20.79 10.85
N ASN A 112 18.33 -22.08 10.79
CA ASN A 112 18.48 -23.01 11.90
C ASN A 112 19.90 -23.63 11.97
N GLY A 113 20.84 -23.19 11.14
CA GLY A 113 22.21 -23.71 11.07
C GLY A 113 22.31 -25.19 10.69
N THR A 114 21.23 -25.77 10.15
CA THR A 114 21.11 -27.18 9.80
C THR A 114 21.56 -27.47 8.37
N ASP A 115 21.75 -26.42 7.55
CA ASP A 115 22.36 -26.53 6.24
C ASP A 115 23.87 -26.79 6.38
N ARG A 116 24.33 -28.00 6.03
CA ARG A 116 25.74 -28.40 6.11
C ARG A 116 26.57 -27.97 4.89
N ASN A 117 25.96 -27.39 3.86
CA ASN A 117 26.58 -27.19 2.55
C ASN A 117 26.70 -25.72 2.11
N TRP A 118 26.25 -24.75 2.91
CA TRP A 118 26.21 -23.33 2.49
C TRP A 118 27.56 -22.59 2.47
N LYS A 119 28.66 -23.22 2.94
CA LYS A 119 30.01 -22.64 3.00
C LYS A 119 31.01 -23.23 1.98
N LYS A 120 30.56 -24.04 1.02
CA LYS A 120 31.38 -24.50 -0.11
C LYS A 120 31.00 -23.74 -1.37
#